data_AF-A0A367PXA2-F1
#
_entry.id   AF-A0A367PXA2-F1
#
_cell.length_a   1.000
_cell.length_b   1.000
_cell.length_c   1.000
_cell.angle_alpha   90.00
_cell.angle_beta   90.00
_cell.angle_gamma   90.00
#
_symmetry.space_group_name_H-M   'P 1'
#
loop_
_entity.id
_entity.type
_entity.pdbx_description
1 polymer ?
#
loop_
_entity_poly.entity_id
_entity_poly.type
_entity_poly.pdbx_seq_one_letter_code
_entity_poly.pdbx_strand_id
1 'polypeptide(L)'
;MPTYSASVEKKNSGTKEHCSIEPQKLIDIGCAVGHQVRIRLTDNEYALYTVKQAPQENPENIVRVTDAGRSRLAATSFPFNATVDSQVVHPTLNDEEAEFNSEFVERLIDNNTHVGLVAIAPHGGMIEEGTDLQAQRVAAVLAAKGVSCWYCKGWKKGGGAYERWHITSTDIHEASFLLLGKIIHREFSHAVAFHGMSQSNIIIGGGASLPLKEEIQQAIENAIADSGISVNIAPSGSQFDGDDPNNIVNRLANGNGIQIEQSKLARISYGQKIADAVASVYSSKI
;
A
#
# COMPACT_ATOMS: atom_id res chain seq x y z
N MET A 1 -17.93 -2.66 -13.23
CA MET A 1 -18.03 -2.60 -11.76
C MET A 1 -19.25 -1.77 -11.39
N PRO A 2 -20.01 -2.12 -10.35
CA PRO A 2 -21.13 -1.30 -9.88
C PRO A 2 -20.67 0.11 -9.49
N THR A 3 -21.42 1.13 -9.92
CA THR A 3 -21.15 2.54 -9.60
C THR A 3 -22.44 3.28 -9.25
N TYR A 4 -22.33 4.42 -8.57
CA TYR A 4 -23.45 5.35 -8.38
C TYR A 4 -22.96 6.81 -8.31
N SER A 5 -23.86 7.74 -8.64
CA SER A 5 -23.59 9.18 -8.52
C SER A 5 -23.87 9.67 -7.10
N ALA A 6 -22.98 10.49 -6.56
CA ALA A 6 -23.08 11.02 -5.22
C ALA A 6 -22.78 12.53 -5.16
N SER A 7 -23.41 13.22 -4.20
CA SER A 7 -22.95 14.53 -3.74
C SER A 7 -21.82 14.31 -2.72
N VAL A 8 -20.66 14.92 -2.96
CA VAL A 8 -19.53 14.86 -2.04
C VAL A 8 -19.54 16.08 -1.14
N GLU A 9 -19.51 15.85 0.17
CA GLU A 9 -19.67 16.87 1.20
C GLU A 9 -18.54 16.87 2.26
N LYS A 10 -18.40 18.00 2.96
CA LYS A 10 -17.40 18.21 4.02
C LYS A 10 -17.95 17.77 5.37
N LYS A 11 -17.79 16.49 5.72
CA LYS A 11 -18.14 15.97 7.06
C LYS A 11 -17.50 14.61 7.36
N ASN A 12 -16.17 14.52 7.26
CA ASN A 12 -15.43 13.32 7.68
C ASN A 12 -14.40 13.69 8.75
N SER A 13 -14.28 12.86 9.78
CA SER A 13 -13.31 13.01 10.87
C SER A 13 -12.04 12.15 10.68
N GLY A 14 -11.97 11.38 9.58
CA GLY A 14 -10.83 10.56 9.23
C GLY A 14 -9.67 11.33 8.59
N THR A 15 -8.77 10.62 7.91
CA THR A 15 -7.63 11.21 7.21
C THR A 15 -8.00 11.67 5.79
N LYS A 16 -7.01 12.11 5.01
CA LYS A 16 -7.17 12.38 3.56
C LYS A 16 -7.59 11.13 2.76
N GLU A 17 -7.36 9.94 3.32
CA GLU A 17 -7.60 8.64 2.68
C GLU A 17 -8.95 8.04 3.00
N HIS A 18 -9.72 8.70 3.86
CA HIS A 18 -10.99 8.19 4.33
C HIS A 18 -12.15 8.90 3.64
N CYS A 19 -13.14 8.11 3.28
CA CYS A 19 -14.47 8.58 2.94
C CYS A 19 -15.50 7.93 3.87
N SER A 20 -16.68 8.50 3.99
CA SER A 20 -17.81 7.81 4.60
C SER A 20 -18.97 7.78 3.64
N ILE A 21 -19.60 6.62 3.56
CA ILE A 21 -20.65 6.27 2.62
C ILE A 21 -21.76 5.60 3.40
N GLU A 22 -22.99 5.87 3.01
CA GLU A 22 -24.18 5.23 3.59
C GLU A 22 -24.12 3.70 3.43
N PRO A 23 -24.43 2.91 4.49
CA PRO A 23 -24.34 1.45 4.44
C PRO A 23 -25.12 0.80 3.29
N GLN A 24 -26.31 1.30 2.95
CA GLN A 24 -27.10 0.74 1.85
C GLN A 24 -26.38 0.94 0.50
N LYS A 25 -25.77 2.11 0.26
CA LYS A 25 -25.02 2.37 -0.97
C LYS A 25 -23.77 1.51 -1.10
N LEU A 26 -23.15 1.15 0.02
CA LEU A 26 -22.04 0.19 0.03
C LEU A 26 -22.51 -1.18 -0.42
N ILE A 27 -23.65 -1.66 0.10
CA ILE A 27 -24.26 -2.94 -0.30
C ILE A 27 -24.57 -2.91 -1.81
N ASP A 28 -25.15 -1.82 -2.30
CA ASP A 28 -25.53 -1.67 -3.72
C ASP A 28 -24.32 -1.80 -4.67
N ILE A 29 -23.12 -1.41 -4.22
CA ILE A 29 -21.88 -1.56 -5.00
C ILE A 29 -21.01 -2.76 -4.60
N GLY A 30 -21.48 -3.62 -3.71
CA GLY A 30 -20.73 -4.79 -3.25
C GLY A 30 -19.54 -4.47 -2.35
N CYS A 31 -19.56 -3.31 -1.67
CA CYS A 31 -18.54 -2.88 -0.73
C CYS A 31 -19.04 -2.95 0.72
N ALA A 32 -18.11 -2.85 1.66
CA ALA A 32 -18.40 -2.74 3.09
C ALA A 32 -17.50 -1.67 3.73
N VAL A 33 -17.78 -1.33 4.99
CA VAL A 33 -16.85 -0.52 5.80
C VAL A 33 -15.49 -1.24 5.87
N GLY A 34 -14.41 -0.49 5.66
CA GLY A 34 -13.05 -1.01 5.56
C GLY A 34 -12.59 -1.29 4.12
N HIS A 35 -13.50 -1.43 3.16
CA HIS A 35 -13.13 -1.64 1.76
C HIS A 35 -12.63 -0.33 1.12
N GLN A 36 -11.87 -0.47 0.03
CA GLN A 36 -11.45 0.63 -0.82
C GLN A 36 -12.46 0.89 -1.95
N VAL A 37 -12.64 2.16 -2.29
CA VAL A 37 -13.48 2.63 -3.40
C VAL A 37 -12.77 3.76 -4.16
N ARG A 38 -13.07 3.91 -5.45
CA ARG A 38 -12.67 5.10 -6.22
C ARG A 38 -13.77 6.14 -6.12
N ILE A 39 -13.38 7.38 -5.81
CA ILE A 39 -14.25 8.55 -5.96
C ILE A 39 -13.75 9.33 -7.17
N ARG A 40 -14.65 9.61 -8.12
CA ARG A 40 -14.34 10.16 -9.43
C ARG A 40 -15.10 11.45 -9.67
N LEU A 41 -14.38 12.58 -9.69
CA LEU A 41 -14.92 13.87 -10.10
C LEU A 41 -15.07 13.95 -11.63
N THR A 42 -14.03 13.51 -12.35
CA THR A 42 -14.03 13.37 -13.82
C THR A 42 -13.24 12.11 -14.20
N ASP A 43 -13.22 11.74 -15.48
CA ASP A 43 -12.42 10.60 -15.96
C ASP A 43 -10.94 10.70 -15.57
N ASN A 44 -10.40 11.92 -15.49
CA ASN A 44 -9.01 12.18 -15.17
C ASN A 44 -8.78 12.58 -13.70
N GLU A 45 -9.80 13.01 -12.97
CA GLU A 45 -9.68 13.49 -11.59
C GLU A 45 -10.44 12.56 -10.63
N TYR A 46 -9.70 11.67 -10.01
CA TYR A 46 -10.20 10.64 -9.11
C TYR A 46 -9.09 10.15 -8.18
N ALA A 47 -9.47 9.54 -7.07
CA ALA A 47 -8.55 8.95 -6.09
C ALA A 47 -9.19 7.76 -5.36
N LEU A 48 -8.34 6.94 -4.74
CA LEU A 48 -8.73 5.78 -3.94
C LEU A 48 -8.97 6.18 -2.49
N TYR A 49 -10.04 5.67 -1.87
CA TYR A 49 -10.38 5.95 -0.47
C TYR A 49 -10.75 4.67 0.26
N THR A 50 -10.45 4.62 1.55
CA THR A 50 -10.99 3.61 2.46
C THR A 50 -12.32 4.11 3.02
N VAL A 51 -13.33 3.26 2.94
CA VAL A 51 -14.65 3.53 3.52
C VAL A 51 -14.58 3.39 5.04
N LYS A 52 -14.88 4.46 5.75
CA LYS A 52 -15.10 4.47 7.20
C LYS A 52 -16.59 4.59 7.50
N GLN A 53 -16.98 4.16 8.70
CA GLN A 53 -18.38 4.19 9.13
C GLN A 53 -18.95 5.61 9.00
N ALA A 54 -20.09 5.74 8.31
CA ALA A 54 -20.82 7.00 8.24
C ALA A 54 -21.60 7.23 9.53
N PRO A 55 -21.73 8.51 9.98
CA PRO A 55 -22.80 8.88 10.89
C PRO A 55 -24.14 8.47 10.25
N GLN A 56 -25.03 7.86 11.04
CA GLN A 56 -26.36 7.50 10.58
C GLN A 56 -27.16 8.78 10.32
N GLU A 57 -27.28 9.17 9.05
CA GLU A 57 -28.01 10.35 8.62
C GLU A 57 -28.77 10.07 7.33
N ASN A 58 -29.90 10.75 7.16
CA ASN A 58 -30.94 10.43 6.18
C ASN A 58 -30.94 11.37 4.95
N PRO A 59 -29.82 11.47 4.21
CA PRO A 59 -29.91 11.73 2.78
C PRO A 59 -29.22 10.62 1.95
N GLU A 60 -29.95 10.10 0.97
CA GLU A 60 -29.44 9.14 0.00
C GLU A 60 -28.34 9.76 -0.87
N ASN A 61 -27.33 8.98 -1.24
CA ASN A 61 -26.26 9.34 -2.20
C ASN A 61 -25.28 10.45 -1.73
N ILE A 62 -24.97 10.54 -0.44
CA ILE A 62 -23.91 11.42 0.06
C ILE A 62 -22.63 10.64 0.37
N VAL A 63 -21.50 11.17 -0.10
CA VAL A 63 -20.15 10.73 0.28
C VAL A 63 -19.48 11.86 1.03
N ARG A 64 -18.85 11.57 2.18
CA ARG A 64 -18.16 12.61 2.95
C ARG A 64 -16.66 12.36 2.96
N VAL A 65 -15.90 13.40 2.66
CA VAL A 65 -14.43 13.40 2.73
C VAL A 65 -13.96 14.61 3.54
N THR A 66 -12.69 14.58 3.96
CA THR A 66 -12.03 15.75 4.56
C THR A 66 -11.66 16.79 3.50
N ASP A 67 -11.26 18.00 3.91
CA ASP A 67 -10.67 18.97 2.96
C ASP A 67 -9.45 18.38 2.24
N ALA A 68 -8.58 17.68 2.98
CA ALA A 68 -7.42 17.00 2.41
C ALA A 68 -7.84 15.87 1.45
N GLY A 69 -8.92 15.15 1.78
CA GLY A 69 -9.51 14.15 0.91
C GLY A 69 -10.05 14.76 -0.39
N ARG A 70 -10.76 15.88 -0.33
CA ARG A 70 -11.22 16.62 -1.52
C ARG A 70 -10.04 17.05 -2.41
N SER A 71 -8.95 17.53 -1.82
CA SER A 71 -7.77 17.97 -2.58
C SER A 71 -7.16 16.86 -3.45
N ARG A 72 -7.34 15.58 -3.09
CA ARG A 72 -6.90 14.43 -3.91
C ARG A 72 -7.67 14.31 -5.25
N LEU A 73 -8.84 14.93 -5.34
CA LEU A 73 -9.72 14.95 -6.51
C LEU A 73 -9.58 16.25 -7.31
N ALA A 74 -8.69 17.17 -6.90
CA ALA A 74 -8.54 18.51 -7.46
C ALA A 74 -9.82 19.40 -7.43
N ALA A 75 -10.90 18.97 -6.77
CA ALA A 75 -12.08 19.80 -6.53
C ALA A 75 -11.69 20.99 -5.64
N THR A 76 -12.25 22.19 -5.89
CA THR A 76 -11.87 23.43 -5.18
C THR A 76 -12.83 23.83 -4.06
N SER A 77 -14.06 23.34 -4.09
CA SER A 77 -15.10 23.63 -3.11
C SER A 77 -15.99 22.41 -2.85
N PHE A 78 -16.87 22.53 -1.85
CA PHE A 78 -17.97 21.60 -1.58
C PHE A 78 -19.32 22.33 -1.76
N PRO A 79 -20.43 21.61 -1.99
CA PRO A 79 -20.46 20.21 -2.44
C PRO A 79 -20.04 20.09 -3.91
N PHE A 80 -19.74 18.88 -4.36
CA PHE A 80 -19.53 18.59 -5.78
C PHE A 80 -20.05 17.20 -6.13
N ASN A 81 -20.44 17.00 -7.38
CA ASN A 81 -20.90 15.70 -7.85
C ASN A 81 -19.71 14.81 -8.20
N ALA A 82 -19.78 13.54 -7.83
CA ALA A 82 -18.80 12.52 -8.19
C ALA A 82 -19.49 11.19 -8.48
N THR A 83 -18.76 10.27 -9.11
CA THR A 83 -19.13 8.86 -9.22
C THR A 83 -18.31 8.06 -8.21
N VAL A 84 -18.97 7.15 -7.49
CA VAL A 84 -18.29 6.17 -6.64
C VAL A 84 -18.29 4.82 -7.35
N ASP A 85 -17.15 4.16 -7.33
CA ASP A 85 -16.92 2.87 -7.98
C ASP A 85 -16.20 1.90 -7.05
N SER A 86 -16.60 0.63 -7.11
CA SER A 86 -16.00 -0.48 -6.37
C SER A 86 -14.71 -1.01 -6.99
N GLN A 87 -14.34 -0.58 -8.20
CA GLN A 87 -13.03 -0.89 -8.78
C GLN A 87 -11.92 -0.26 -7.96
N VAL A 88 -10.99 -1.07 -7.47
CA VAL A 88 -9.81 -0.60 -6.75
C VAL A 88 -8.61 -0.66 -7.69
N VAL A 89 -8.28 -1.85 -8.17
CA VAL A 89 -7.24 -2.12 -9.18
C VAL A 89 -7.88 -2.34 -10.54
N HIS A 90 -7.21 -1.91 -11.61
CA HIS A 90 -7.66 -2.17 -12.96
C HIS A 90 -7.45 -3.67 -13.28
N PRO A 91 -8.49 -4.40 -13.74
CA PRO A 91 -8.46 -5.87 -13.77
C PRO A 91 -7.57 -6.47 -14.86
N THR A 92 -7.35 -5.76 -15.97
CA THR A 92 -6.74 -6.35 -17.18
C THR A 92 -5.50 -5.65 -17.72
N LEU A 93 -5.18 -4.41 -17.31
CA LEU A 93 -4.05 -3.69 -17.88
C LEU A 93 -2.72 -4.29 -17.43
N ASN A 94 -1.81 -4.42 -18.38
CA ASN A 94 -0.40 -4.64 -18.08
C ASN A 94 0.26 -3.35 -17.51
N ASP A 95 1.52 -3.43 -17.10
CA ASP A 95 2.21 -2.30 -16.44
C ASP A 95 2.37 -1.09 -17.37
N GLU A 96 2.69 -1.30 -18.64
CA GLU A 96 2.89 -0.24 -19.63
C GLU A 96 1.56 0.48 -19.94
N GLU A 97 0.49 -0.28 -20.11
CA GLU A 97 -0.84 0.28 -20.33
C GLU A 97 -1.33 1.04 -19.09
N ALA A 98 -1.10 0.50 -17.89
CA ALA A 98 -1.48 1.16 -16.65
C ALA A 98 -0.72 2.48 -16.43
N GLU A 99 0.58 2.49 -16.74
CA GLU A 99 1.39 3.71 -16.73
C GLU A 99 0.86 4.74 -17.73
N PHE A 100 0.65 4.31 -18.99
CA PHE A 100 0.12 5.18 -20.03
C PHE A 100 -1.25 5.74 -19.68
N ASN A 101 -2.12 4.96 -19.02
CA ASN A 101 -3.48 5.38 -18.67
C ASN A 101 -3.59 6.03 -17.29
N SER A 102 -2.47 6.25 -16.57
CA SER A 102 -2.51 6.79 -15.20
C SER A 102 -3.41 5.98 -14.28
N GLU A 103 -3.24 4.66 -14.32
CA GLU A 103 -4.06 3.65 -13.64
C GLU A 103 -3.31 2.97 -12.49
N PHE A 104 -4.02 2.08 -11.79
CA PHE A 104 -3.52 1.34 -10.64
C PHE A 104 -3.76 -0.15 -10.83
N VAL A 105 -2.74 -0.97 -10.63
CA VAL A 105 -2.77 -2.41 -10.88
C VAL A 105 -2.17 -3.21 -9.74
N GLU A 106 -2.61 -4.45 -9.62
CA GLU A 106 -2.13 -5.43 -8.65
C GLU A 106 -1.36 -6.54 -9.37
N ARG A 107 -0.32 -7.07 -8.71
CA ARG A 107 0.51 -8.16 -9.23
C ARG A 107 0.82 -9.17 -8.12
N LEU A 108 0.99 -10.42 -8.54
CA LEU A 108 1.35 -11.53 -7.66
C LEU A 108 2.29 -12.47 -8.40
N ILE A 109 3.47 -12.68 -7.82
CA ILE A 109 4.40 -13.75 -8.19
C ILE A 109 4.27 -14.79 -7.08
N ASP A 110 3.74 -15.96 -7.42
CA ASP A 110 3.42 -16.97 -6.42
C ASP A 110 3.36 -18.37 -7.03
N ASN A 111 3.80 -19.38 -6.27
CA ASN A 111 3.69 -20.79 -6.66
C ASN A 111 2.50 -21.51 -5.99
N ASN A 112 1.65 -20.77 -5.28
CA ASN A 112 0.49 -21.23 -4.49
C ASN A 112 0.81 -22.07 -3.24
N THR A 113 2.06 -22.46 -3.01
CA THR A 113 2.42 -23.42 -1.94
C THR A 113 3.43 -22.89 -0.94
N HIS A 114 4.20 -21.85 -1.29
CA HIS A 114 5.23 -21.32 -0.41
C HIS A 114 4.63 -20.59 0.79
N VAL A 115 5.14 -20.90 1.99
CA VAL A 115 4.69 -20.33 3.28
C VAL A 115 5.85 -19.70 4.07
N GLY A 116 7.06 -19.62 3.51
CA GLY A 116 8.24 -19.13 4.23
C GLY A 116 8.29 -17.60 4.31
N LEU A 117 8.33 -16.94 3.15
CA LEU A 117 8.47 -15.49 3.00
C LEU A 117 7.53 -14.98 1.92
N VAL A 118 6.92 -13.82 2.18
CA VAL A 118 6.34 -12.95 1.17
C VAL A 118 7.01 -11.57 1.19
N ALA A 119 7.49 -11.11 0.04
CA ALA A 119 7.97 -9.74 -0.14
C ALA A 119 6.84 -8.88 -0.72
N ILE A 120 6.58 -7.70 -0.15
CA ILE A 120 5.48 -6.85 -0.59
C ILE A 120 5.87 -5.40 -0.85
N ALA A 121 5.12 -4.77 -1.75
CA ALA A 121 5.15 -3.32 -1.99
C ALA A 121 3.73 -2.84 -2.30
N PRO A 122 2.92 -2.49 -1.28
CA PRO A 122 1.56 -1.98 -1.49
C PRO A 122 1.54 -0.65 -2.27
N HIS A 123 2.67 0.07 -2.31
CA HIS A 123 2.80 1.42 -2.85
C HIS A 123 3.81 1.51 -4.00
N GLY A 124 3.89 0.51 -4.86
CA GLY A 124 4.80 0.51 -6.01
C GLY A 124 4.42 1.44 -7.17
N GLY A 125 5.21 1.38 -8.24
CA GLY A 125 5.08 2.29 -9.37
C GLY A 125 5.54 3.70 -8.98
N MET A 126 4.72 4.72 -9.27
CA MET A 126 5.05 6.11 -8.93
C MET A 126 4.45 6.59 -7.61
N ILE A 127 3.78 5.71 -6.85
CA ILE A 127 3.27 6.02 -5.50
C ILE A 127 4.46 6.24 -4.56
N GLU A 128 5.30 5.21 -4.43
CA GLU A 128 6.57 5.21 -3.70
C GLU A 128 7.65 4.59 -4.58
N GLU A 129 8.20 5.43 -5.45
CA GLU A 129 9.08 5.05 -6.57
C GLU A 129 10.18 4.05 -6.18
N GLY A 130 10.17 2.88 -6.84
CA GLY A 130 11.18 1.82 -6.71
C GLY A 130 10.84 0.69 -5.73
N THR A 131 9.81 0.83 -4.89
CA THR A 131 9.47 -0.20 -3.89
C THR A 131 9.02 -1.53 -4.50
N ASP A 132 8.24 -1.51 -5.59
CA ASP A 132 7.84 -2.74 -6.30
C ASP A 132 9.05 -3.49 -6.88
N LEU A 133 10.04 -2.76 -7.37
CA LEU A 133 11.27 -3.36 -7.90
C LEU A 133 12.06 -4.06 -6.79
N GLN A 134 12.07 -3.50 -5.57
CA GLN A 134 12.73 -4.13 -4.42
C GLN A 134 12.02 -5.42 -3.99
N ALA A 135 10.68 -5.41 -3.90
CA ALA A 135 9.90 -6.61 -3.59
C ALA A 135 10.08 -7.70 -4.66
N GLN A 136 10.04 -7.32 -5.95
CA GLN A 136 10.33 -8.24 -7.06
C GLN A 136 11.75 -8.79 -6.99
N ARG A 137 12.73 -7.96 -6.64
CA ARG A 137 14.14 -8.37 -6.52
C ARG A 137 14.33 -9.43 -5.44
N VAL A 138 13.70 -9.28 -4.27
CA VAL A 138 13.76 -10.30 -3.20
C VAL A 138 13.24 -11.64 -3.71
N ALA A 139 12.08 -11.67 -4.37
CA ALA A 139 11.54 -12.90 -4.94
C ALA A 139 12.41 -13.48 -6.06
N ALA A 140 12.99 -12.64 -6.91
CA ALA A 140 13.88 -13.08 -7.98
C ALA A 140 15.18 -13.70 -7.44
N VAL A 141 15.80 -13.10 -6.42
CA VAL A 141 17.02 -13.63 -5.79
C VAL A 141 16.74 -14.97 -5.08
N LEU A 142 15.55 -15.11 -4.50
CA LEU A 142 15.12 -16.31 -3.78
C LEU A 142 14.20 -17.21 -4.61
N ALA A 143 14.23 -17.11 -5.95
CA ALA A 143 13.32 -17.82 -6.83
C ALA A 143 13.40 -19.35 -6.65
N ALA A 144 14.60 -19.88 -6.41
CA ALA A 144 14.81 -21.32 -6.15
C ALA A 144 14.12 -21.81 -4.86
N LYS A 145 13.80 -20.92 -3.92
CA LYS A 145 13.04 -21.22 -2.70
C LYS A 145 11.52 -20.96 -2.87
N GLY A 146 11.11 -20.42 -4.02
CA GLY A 146 9.70 -20.18 -4.35
C GLY A 146 9.04 -19.04 -3.57
N VAL A 147 9.81 -18.05 -3.11
CA VAL A 147 9.31 -16.88 -2.36
C VAL A 147 8.17 -16.18 -3.09
N SER A 148 7.10 -15.86 -2.37
CA SER A 148 5.97 -15.12 -2.90
C SER A 148 6.26 -13.62 -2.95
N CYS A 149 5.68 -12.90 -3.91
CA CYS A 149 5.75 -11.45 -3.97
C CYS A 149 4.42 -10.84 -4.40
N TRP A 150 3.90 -9.90 -3.61
CA TRP A 150 2.67 -9.17 -3.90
C TRP A 150 2.94 -7.67 -3.93
N TYR A 151 2.54 -7.00 -4.99
CA TYR A 151 2.78 -5.57 -5.11
C TYR A 151 1.68 -4.90 -5.93
N CYS A 152 1.44 -3.63 -5.62
CA CYS A 152 0.61 -2.78 -6.44
C CYS A 152 1.47 -1.72 -7.13
N LYS A 153 0.99 -1.22 -8.27
CA LYS A 153 1.66 -0.16 -9.02
C LYS A 153 0.65 0.89 -9.44
N GLY A 154 0.92 2.15 -9.09
CA GLY A 154 0.05 3.27 -9.44
C GLY A 154 0.78 4.38 -10.15
N TRP A 155 0.14 4.94 -11.17
CA TRP A 155 0.68 6.07 -11.95
C TRP A 155 -0.30 7.22 -12.04
N LYS A 156 0.24 8.43 -12.19
CA LYS A 156 -0.53 9.62 -12.54
C LYS A 156 0.34 10.53 -13.41
N LYS A 157 -0.06 10.71 -14.67
CA LYS A 157 0.56 11.68 -15.59
C LYS A 157 0.55 13.07 -14.96
N GLY A 158 1.67 13.79 -15.07
CA GLY A 158 1.87 15.09 -14.43
C GLY A 158 2.14 15.04 -12.92
N GLY A 159 2.37 13.85 -12.34
CA GLY A 159 2.63 13.66 -10.92
C GLY A 159 1.37 13.56 -10.07
N GLY A 160 1.56 13.19 -8.80
CA GLY A 160 0.49 13.02 -7.82
C GLY A 160 -0.03 11.58 -7.67
N ALA A 161 0.77 10.58 -8.02
CA ALA A 161 0.38 9.17 -7.90
C ALA A 161 0.19 8.76 -6.43
N TYR A 162 1.02 9.29 -5.52
CA TYR A 162 0.85 9.13 -4.08
C TYR A 162 -0.53 9.63 -3.63
N GLU A 163 -0.88 10.88 -3.98
CA GLU A 163 -2.18 11.46 -3.65
C GLU A 163 -3.33 10.66 -4.28
N ARG A 164 -3.18 10.14 -5.50
CA ARG A 164 -4.24 9.39 -6.16
C ARG A 164 -4.47 8.01 -5.54
N TRP A 165 -3.41 7.28 -5.23
CA TRP A 165 -3.50 5.82 -5.02
C TRP A 165 -3.13 5.35 -3.62
N HIS A 166 -2.37 6.12 -2.86
CA HIS A 166 -1.90 5.67 -1.55
C HIS A 166 -3.09 5.43 -0.60
N ILE A 167 -3.03 4.29 0.08
CA ILE A 167 -3.88 3.89 1.19
C ILE A 167 -2.97 3.34 2.28
N THR A 168 -3.11 3.85 3.49
CA THR A 168 -2.33 3.47 4.67
C THR A 168 -2.38 1.95 4.88
N SER A 169 -1.24 1.35 5.24
CA SER A 169 -1.06 -0.12 5.32
C SER A 169 -2.03 -0.84 6.27
N THR A 170 -2.52 -0.16 7.30
CA THR A 170 -3.53 -0.69 8.24
C THR A 170 -4.96 -0.68 7.68
N ASP A 171 -5.19 0.06 6.60
CA ASP A 171 -6.50 0.18 5.95
C ASP A 171 -6.65 -0.74 4.74
N ILE A 172 -5.55 -1.29 4.19
CA ILE A 172 -5.60 -2.17 3.03
C ILE A 172 -6.41 -3.43 3.35
N HIS A 173 -7.48 -3.66 2.60
CA HIS A 173 -8.40 -4.77 2.83
C HIS A 173 -8.37 -5.76 1.67
N GLU A 174 -8.15 -7.04 1.95
CA GLU A 174 -8.04 -8.15 1.00
C GLU A 174 -9.26 -8.31 0.08
N ALA A 175 -10.45 -7.94 0.54
CA ALA A 175 -11.65 -7.94 -0.31
C ALA A 175 -11.58 -6.92 -1.46
N SER A 176 -10.71 -5.91 -1.34
CA SER A 176 -10.48 -4.86 -2.34
C SER A 176 -9.35 -5.20 -3.31
N PHE A 177 -8.54 -6.21 -2.98
CA PHE A 177 -7.30 -6.57 -3.67
C PHE A 177 -7.31 -8.09 -3.90
N LEU A 178 -7.79 -8.50 -5.08
CA LEU A 178 -8.10 -9.90 -5.36
C LEU A 178 -6.88 -10.81 -5.25
N LEU A 179 -5.68 -10.34 -5.63
CA LEU A 179 -4.47 -11.15 -5.52
C LEU A 179 -3.94 -11.22 -4.09
N LEU A 180 -4.09 -10.14 -3.30
CA LEU A 180 -3.83 -10.15 -1.86
C LEU A 180 -4.73 -11.17 -1.16
N GLY A 181 -6.03 -11.19 -1.50
CA GLY A 181 -6.99 -12.15 -0.96
C GLY A 181 -6.62 -13.62 -1.20
N LYS A 182 -5.82 -13.92 -2.23
CA LYS A 182 -5.31 -15.29 -2.47
C LYS A 182 -4.24 -15.74 -1.49
N ILE A 183 -3.52 -14.80 -0.86
CA ILE A 183 -2.33 -15.11 -0.07
C ILE A 183 -2.44 -14.66 1.40
N ILE A 184 -3.34 -13.74 1.73
CA ILE A 184 -3.41 -13.11 3.06
C ILE A 184 -3.64 -14.11 4.20
N HIS A 185 -4.34 -15.22 3.92
CA HIS A 185 -4.64 -16.28 4.89
C HIS A 185 -3.65 -17.45 4.85
N ARG A 186 -2.52 -17.32 4.13
CA ARG A 186 -1.52 -18.39 4.03
C ARG A 186 -0.63 -18.49 5.27
N GLU A 187 -0.62 -17.46 6.13
CA GLU A 187 0.16 -17.41 7.37
C GLU A 187 1.67 -17.64 7.11
N PHE A 188 2.30 -16.74 6.35
CA PHE A 188 3.72 -16.86 6.06
C PHE A 188 4.56 -16.80 7.35
N SER A 189 5.66 -17.54 7.42
CA SER A 189 6.59 -17.44 8.55
C SER A 189 7.17 -16.02 8.67
N HIS A 190 7.35 -15.34 7.54
CA HIS A 190 7.88 -13.99 7.43
C HIS A 190 7.18 -13.18 6.34
N ALA A 191 7.11 -11.87 6.55
CA ALA A 191 6.77 -10.91 5.50
C ALA A 191 7.70 -9.71 5.57
N VAL A 192 8.05 -9.14 4.42
CA VAL A 192 8.82 -7.90 4.34
C VAL A 192 8.15 -6.91 3.40
N ALA A 193 7.89 -5.69 3.88
CA ALA A 193 7.28 -4.62 3.10
C ALA A 193 8.28 -3.51 2.79
N PHE A 194 8.40 -3.16 1.52
CA PHE A 194 9.15 -1.99 1.08
C PHE A 194 8.21 -0.82 0.90
N HIS A 195 8.52 0.27 1.61
CA HIS A 195 7.84 1.54 1.54
C HIS A 195 8.86 2.65 1.25
N GLY A 196 8.36 3.87 1.13
CA GLY A 196 9.17 4.93 1.67
C GLY A 196 8.56 6.31 1.75
N MET A 197 9.41 7.19 2.23
CA MET A 197 9.02 8.38 2.97
C MET A 197 9.82 9.60 2.50
N SER A 198 9.45 10.76 3.02
CA SER A 198 10.10 12.03 2.74
C SER A 198 11.36 12.28 3.57
N GLN A 199 11.60 11.52 4.64
CA GLN A 199 12.83 11.62 5.44
C GLN A 199 14.05 11.13 4.65
N SER A 200 15.26 11.48 5.11
CA SER A 200 16.52 11.19 4.40
C SER A 200 17.14 9.83 4.75
N ASN A 201 16.66 9.15 5.79
CA ASN A 201 17.18 7.90 6.31
C ASN A 201 16.37 6.67 5.83
N ILE A 202 16.72 5.51 6.38
CA ILE A 202 15.92 4.28 6.35
C ILE A 202 15.43 4.00 7.77
N ILE A 203 14.18 3.53 7.90
CA ILE A 203 13.59 3.10 9.17
C ILE A 203 13.08 1.66 9.02
N ILE A 204 13.42 0.82 10.00
CA ILE A 204 12.98 -0.58 10.09
C ILE A 204 11.96 -0.71 11.22
N GLY A 205 10.76 -1.16 10.86
CA GLY A 205 9.64 -1.41 11.76
C GLY A 205 9.04 -2.81 11.55
N GLY A 206 7.74 -2.95 11.80
CA GLY A 206 7.00 -4.21 11.73
C GLY A 206 6.88 -4.92 13.08
N GLY A 207 6.06 -5.95 13.17
CA GLY A 207 5.85 -6.74 14.39
C GLY A 207 6.94 -7.80 14.67
N ALA A 208 7.86 -8.02 13.74
CA ALA A 208 8.97 -8.95 13.91
C ALA A 208 9.85 -8.64 15.14
N SER A 209 10.54 -9.66 15.62
CA SER A 209 11.41 -9.56 16.80
C SER A 209 12.55 -8.55 16.60
N LEU A 210 12.99 -7.92 17.69
CA LEU A 210 14.12 -6.99 17.67
C LEU A 210 15.39 -7.61 17.04
N PRO A 211 15.79 -8.86 17.37
CA PRO A 211 16.94 -9.48 16.72
C PRO A 211 16.82 -9.56 15.18
N LEU A 212 15.63 -9.86 14.65
CA LEU A 212 15.44 -9.89 13.19
C LEU A 212 15.57 -8.48 12.58
N LYS A 213 15.05 -7.46 13.27
CA LYS A 213 15.19 -6.05 12.84
C LYS A 213 16.67 -5.62 12.84
N GLU A 214 17.44 -5.99 13.85
CA GLU A 214 18.88 -5.72 13.95
C GLU A 214 19.68 -6.43 12.85
N GLU A 215 19.35 -7.69 12.54
CA GLU A 215 19.97 -8.42 11.42
C GLU A 215 19.72 -7.72 10.08
N ILE A 216 18.48 -7.29 9.83
CA ILE A 216 18.11 -6.56 8.60
C ILE A 216 18.81 -5.19 8.57
N GLN A 217 18.83 -4.46 9.68
CA GLN A 217 19.51 -3.18 9.81
C GLN A 217 20.98 -3.32 9.42
N GLN A 218 21.70 -4.23 10.08
CA GLN A 218 23.12 -4.44 9.86
C GLN A 218 23.42 -4.85 8.42
N ALA A 219 22.58 -5.71 7.82
CA ALA A 219 22.75 -6.13 6.43
C ALA A 219 22.59 -4.95 5.45
N ILE A 220 21.57 -4.10 5.67
CA ILE A 220 21.34 -2.91 4.85
C ILE A 220 22.48 -1.92 5.01
N GLU A 221 22.88 -1.59 6.24
CA GLU A 221 23.99 -0.67 6.53
C GLU A 221 25.27 -1.09 5.81
N ASN A 222 25.62 -2.37 5.87
CA ASN A 222 26.79 -2.91 5.19
C ASN A 222 26.68 -2.78 3.67
N ALA A 223 25.49 -3.02 3.10
CA ALA A 223 25.27 -2.93 1.66
C ALA A 223 25.35 -1.48 1.13
N ILE A 224 25.15 -0.48 2.00
CA ILE A 224 25.12 0.95 1.64
C ILE A 224 26.14 1.79 2.42
N ALA A 225 27.20 1.20 2.95
CA ALA A 225 28.13 1.85 3.90
C ALA A 225 28.65 3.23 3.43
N ASP A 226 28.92 3.39 2.12
CA ASP A 226 29.44 4.64 1.55
C ASP A 226 28.36 5.66 1.16
N SER A 227 27.09 5.39 1.48
CA SER A 227 25.97 6.23 1.05
C SER A 227 25.74 7.47 1.91
N GLY A 228 26.21 7.45 3.17
CA GLY A 228 25.87 8.46 4.18
C GLY A 228 24.41 8.41 4.66
N ILE A 229 23.63 7.39 4.29
CA ILE A 229 22.24 7.19 4.71
C ILE A 229 22.24 6.38 6.01
N SER A 230 21.64 6.91 7.07
CA SER A 230 21.45 6.15 8.32
C SER A 230 20.32 5.14 8.19
N VAL A 231 20.48 4.00 8.86
CA VAL A 231 19.45 2.96 8.97
C VAL A 231 19.13 2.85 10.45
N ASN A 232 17.87 3.05 10.83
CA ASN A 232 17.46 3.04 12.23
C ASN A 232 16.32 2.05 12.44
N ILE A 233 16.27 1.42 13.60
CA ILE A 233 15.07 0.71 14.04
C ILE A 233 14.10 1.72 14.63
N ALA A 234 12.84 1.63 14.25
CA ALA A 234 11.79 2.50 14.75
C ALA A 234 11.58 2.30 16.27
N PRO A 235 11.55 3.38 17.07
CA PRO A 235 11.06 3.30 18.43
C PRO A 235 9.60 2.85 18.46
N SER A 236 9.20 2.06 19.45
CA SER A 236 7.81 1.65 19.63
C SER A 236 6.90 2.88 19.86
N GLY A 237 5.74 2.89 19.21
CA GLY A 237 4.79 4.00 19.18
C GLY A 237 5.17 5.15 18.25
N SER A 238 6.28 5.04 17.50
CA SER A 238 6.70 6.08 16.55
C SER A 238 5.93 6.00 15.23
N GLN A 239 5.90 7.09 14.46
CA GLN A 239 5.13 7.19 13.21
C GLN A 239 5.37 6.06 12.20
N PHE A 240 6.55 5.43 12.24
CA PHE A 240 7.00 4.41 11.28
C PHE A 240 7.37 3.09 11.97
N ASP A 241 6.85 2.84 13.17
CA ASP A 241 7.09 1.58 13.89
C ASP A 241 6.47 0.37 13.21
N GLY A 242 5.34 0.55 12.52
CA GLY A 242 4.66 -0.46 11.72
C GLY A 242 4.26 -1.72 12.51
N ASP A 243 4.19 -1.67 13.83
CA ASP A 243 3.95 -2.84 14.70
C ASP A 243 2.46 -3.14 14.94
N ASP A 244 1.56 -2.28 14.43
CA ASP A 244 0.11 -2.49 14.48
C ASP A 244 -0.26 -3.86 13.86
N PRO A 245 -1.02 -4.72 14.57
CA PRO A 245 -1.44 -6.02 14.05
C PRO A 245 -2.32 -5.93 12.80
N ASN A 246 -2.96 -4.78 12.53
CA ASN A 246 -3.74 -4.53 11.32
C ASN A 246 -2.87 -4.13 10.12
N ASN A 247 -1.59 -3.80 10.33
CA ASN A 247 -0.67 -3.51 9.23
C ASN A 247 -0.54 -4.74 8.34
N ILE A 248 -0.72 -4.56 7.02
CA ILE A 248 -0.77 -5.68 6.08
C ILE A 248 0.46 -6.60 6.14
N VAL A 249 1.65 -6.06 6.43
CA VAL A 249 2.86 -6.88 6.56
C VAL A 249 2.79 -7.82 7.77
N ASN A 250 2.16 -7.38 8.87
CA ASN A 250 1.99 -8.20 10.07
C ASN A 250 0.87 -9.22 9.88
N ARG A 251 -0.22 -8.83 9.19
CA ARG A 251 -1.32 -9.75 8.88
C ARG A 251 -0.88 -10.93 8.02
N LEU A 252 0.00 -10.69 7.04
CA LEU A 252 0.55 -11.74 6.17
C LEU A 252 1.42 -12.76 6.93
N ALA A 253 2.05 -12.34 8.03
CA ALA A 253 3.03 -13.15 8.74
C ALA A 253 2.72 -13.38 10.23
N ASN A 254 1.44 -13.33 10.61
CA ASN A 254 0.98 -13.52 11.99
C ASN A 254 1.79 -12.71 13.03
N GLY A 255 1.98 -11.42 12.75
CA GLY A 255 2.79 -10.50 13.56
C GLY A 255 4.27 -10.47 13.21
N ASN A 256 4.81 -11.41 12.44
CA ASN A 256 6.24 -11.48 12.12
C ASN A 256 6.64 -10.71 10.84
N GLY A 257 6.05 -9.53 10.67
CA GLY A 257 6.34 -8.64 9.53
C GLY A 257 7.51 -7.70 9.79
N ILE A 258 8.29 -7.39 8.75
CA ILE A 258 9.29 -6.31 8.74
C ILE A 258 8.83 -5.21 7.78
N GLN A 259 8.76 -3.98 8.25
CA GLN A 259 8.52 -2.79 7.41
C GLN A 259 9.84 -2.05 7.17
N ILE A 260 10.10 -1.67 5.92
CA ILE A 260 11.29 -0.88 5.55
C ILE A 260 10.84 0.41 4.88
N GLU A 261 10.89 1.50 5.64
CA GLU A 261 10.62 2.86 5.18
C GLU A 261 11.92 3.51 4.68
N GLN A 262 11.91 4.04 3.47
CA GLN A 262 13.14 4.46 2.80
C GLN A 262 13.03 5.86 2.22
N SER A 263 14.10 6.65 2.34
CA SER A 263 14.22 7.89 1.58
C SER A 263 14.20 7.65 0.07
N LYS A 264 13.83 8.67 -0.70
CA LYS A 264 13.91 8.60 -2.17
C LYS A 264 15.33 8.27 -2.65
N LEU A 265 16.36 8.85 -2.01
CA LEU A 265 17.75 8.57 -2.36
C LEU A 265 18.11 7.09 -2.15
N ALA A 266 17.69 6.50 -1.02
CA ALA A 266 17.89 5.07 -0.74
C ALA A 266 17.26 4.19 -1.82
N ARG A 267 15.98 4.45 -2.16
CA ARG A 267 15.25 3.65 -3.16
C ARG A 267 15.88 3.73 -4.55
N ILE A 268 16.20 4.93 -5.02
CA ILE A 268 16.66 5.15 -6.40
C ILE A 268 18.13 4.77 -6.59
N SER A 269 19.00 5.11 -5.65
CA SER A 269 20.44 4.89 -5.81
C SER A 269 20.92 3.56 -5.25
N TYR A 270 20.19 2.99 -4.29
CA TYR A 270 20.63 1.79 -3.55
C TYR A 270 19.57 0.68 -3.50
N GLY A 271 18.40 0.86 -4.12
CA GLY A 271 17.26 -0.03 -3.95
C GLY A 271 17.57 -1.51 -4.20
N GLN A 272 18.33 -1.82 -5.26
CA GLN A 272 18.76 -3.19 -5.54
C GLN A 272 19.68 -3.76 -4.46
N LYS A 273 20.67 -2.98 -3.98
CA LYS A 273 21.59 -3.41 -2.91
C LYS A 273 20.84 -3.67 -1.61
N ILE A 274 19.87 -2.81 -1.28
CA ILE A 274 19.00 -2.97 -0.11
C ILE A 274 18.18 -4.25 -0.23
N ALA A 275 17.53 -4.49 -1.38
CA ALA A 275 16.75 -5.69 -1.62
C ALA A 275 17.60 -6.98 -1.57
N ASP A 276 18.82 -6.94 -2.11
CA ASP A 276 19.77 -8.06 -2.06
C ASP A 276 20.21 -8.36 -0.62
N ALA A 277 20.45 -7.32 0.20
CA ALA A 277 20.77 -7.46 1.61
C ALA A 277 19.63 -8.11 2.41
N VAL A 278 18.39 -7.65 2.20
CA VAL A 278 17.17 -8.23 2.79
C VAL A 278 17.01 -9.69 2.37
N ALA A 279 17.17 -10.00 1.09
CA ALA A 279 17.09 -11.36 0.58
C ALA A 279 18.14 -12.29 1.20
N SER A 280 19.36 -11.79 1.41
CA SER A 280 20.44 -12.53 2.07
C SER A 280 20.07 -12.95 3.49
N VAL A 281 19.50 -12.03 4.29
CA VAL A 281 19.04 -12.33 5.66
C VAL A 281 17.95 -13.38 5.67
N TYR A 282 16.98 -13.32 4.77
CA TYR A 282 15.92 -14.32 4.71
C TYR A 282 16.35 -15.66 4.12
N SER A 283 17.35 -15.69 3.24
CA SER A 283 17.85 -16.93 2.63
C SER A 283 18.29 -17.98 3.66
N SER A 284 18.75 -17.55 4.84
CA SER A 284 19.14 -18.43 5.95
C SER A 284 17.98 -18.82 6.87
N LYS A 285 16.80 -18.21 6.71
CA LYS A 285 15.62 -18.39 7.57
C LYS A 285 14.51 -19.23 6.94
N ILE A 286 14.52 -19.36 5.61
CA ILE A 286 13.52 -20.12 4.82
C ILE A 286 14.11 -21.27 4.03
#